data_AF-A0A4R6JRG2-F1
#
_entry.id   AF-A0A4R6JRG2-F1
#
_cell.length_a   1.000
_cell.length_b   1.000
_cell.length_c   1.000
_cell.angle_alpha   90.00
_cell.angle_beta   90.00
_cell.angle_gamma   90.00
#
_symmetry.space_group_name_H-M   'P 1'
#
loop_
_entity.id
_entity.type
_entity.pdbx_description
1 polymer ?
#
loop_
_entity_poly.entity_id
_entity_poly.type
_entity_poly.pdbx_seq_one_letter_code
_entity_poly.pdbx_strand_id
1 'polypeptide(L)'
;MTSLTPPRHPLVERALTTARHWCSGKIIDDRPALAHAARVAVTIGEHHPAAGPRVIAAALLHDAPEFAPAPRDLDRFLTARFGDEVRRLIRGMQTEHDALDRMEPILLDTRDAPLVLLSTADKIVALNSLLRRAHLAGDVLNFFAVRKPLIDLLDHFRACQQATLGAVPPTMSTALADILNTLDTATSSLRTSG
;
A
#
# COMPACT_ATOMS: atom_id res chain seq x y z
N MET A 1 -13.12 -9.21 -13.80
CA MET A 1 -12.58 -8.12 -14.63
C MET A 1 -11.95 -7.12 -13.69
N THR A 2 -10.68 -6.75 -13.88
CA THR A 2 -9.96 -5.87 -12.93
C THR A 2 -10.24 -4.40 -13.25
N SER A 3 -10.10 -3.53 -12.25
CA SER A 3 -10.20 -2.05 -12.37
C SER A 3 -9.25 -1.45 -13.42
N LEU A 4 -8.23 -2.21 -13.84
CA LEU A 4 -7.23 -1.84 -14.84
C LEU A 4 -7.41 -2.53 -16.20
N THR A 5 -8.52 -3.25 -16.43
CA THR A 5 -8.83 -3.82 -17.76
C THR A 5 -9.50 -2.75 -18.64
N PRO A 6 -9.11 -2.57 -19.92
CA PRO A 6 -9.80 -1.67 -20.83
C PRO A 6 -11.26 -2.10 -21.11
N PRO A 7 -12.18 -1.14 -21.40
CA PRO A 7 -11.98 0.30 -21.35
C PRO A 7 -11.91 0.83 -19.91
N ARG A 8 -10.92 1.70 -19.63
CA ARG A 8 -10.72 2.29 -18.30
C ARG A 8 -11.39 3.67 -18.21
N HIS A 9 -11.74 4.06 -17.00
CA HIS A 9 -12.15 5.43 -16.72
C HIS A 9 -11.00 6.42 -17.06
N PRO A 10 -11.26 7.58 -17.71
CA PRO A 10 -10.20 8.51 -18.14
C PRO A 10 -9.26 8.98 -17.03
N LEU A 11 -9.78 9.15 -15.81
CA LEU A 11 -8.95 9.51 -14.63
C LEU A 11 -7.91 8.42 -14.32
N VAL A 12 -8.31 7.15 -14.41
CA VAL A 12 -7.44 5.98 -14.15
C VAL A 12 -6.40 5.86 -15.26
N GLU A 13 -6.79 6.07 -16.53
CA GLU A 13 -5.85 6.06 -17.65
C GLU A 13 -4.77 7.15 -17.51
N ARG A 14 -5.18 8.36 -17.11
CA ARG A 14 -4.23 9.45 -16.82
C ARG A 14 -3.31 9.10 -15.67
N ALA A 15 -3.84 8.56 -14.57
CA ALA A 15 -3.05 8.18 -13.40
C ALA A 15 -2.03 7.09 -13.77
N LEU A 16 -2.44 6.07 -14.51
CA LEU A 16 -1.57 5.00 -15.00
C LEU A 16 -0.46 5.54 -15.91
N THR A 17 -0.78 6.48 -16.80
CA THR A 17 0.21 7.13 -17.67
C THR A 17 1.22 7.92 -16.85
N THR A 18 0.77 8.68 -15.85
CA THR A 18 1.65 9.43 -14.94
C THR A 18 2.52 8.50 -14.10
N ALA A 19 1.94 7.46 -13.50
CA ALA A 19 2.65 6.45 -12.72
C ALA A 19 3.73 5.75 -13.56
N ARG A 20 3.43 5.39 -14.82
CA ARG A 20 4.43 4.79 -15.73
C ARG A 20 5.64 5.69 -15.92
N HIS A 21 5.43 6.99 -16.04
CA HIS A 21 6.52 7.94 -16.22
C HIS A 21 7.33 8.11 -14.94
N TRP A 22 6.68 8.31 -13.80
CA TRP A 22 7.36 8.57 -12.52
C TRP A 22 8.05 7.34 -11.93
N CYS A 23 7.44 6.17 -12.07
CA CYS A 23 8.01 4.91 -11.61
C CYS A 23 9.06 4.32 -12.57
N SER A 24 9.38 4.99 -13.68
CA SER A 24 10.33 4.48 -14.67
C SER A 24 11.73 4.32 -14.07
N GLY A 25 12.25 3.09 -14.07
CA GLY A 25 13.55 2.75 -13.47
C GLY A 25 13.56 2.74 -11.93
N LYS A 26 12.40 2.91 -11.28
CA LYS A 26 12.24 2.86 -9.81
C LYS A 26 11.88 1.46 -9.35
N ILE A 27 12.37 1.10 -8.16
CA ILE A 27 12.23 -0.24 -7.58
C ILE A 27 11.62 -0.11 -6.17
N ILE A 28 10.62 -0.94 -5.89
CA ILE A 28 10.08 -1.22 -4.55
C ILE A 28 10.14 -2.73 -4.36
N ASP A 29 10.63 -3.20 -3.19
CA ASP A 29 10.70 -4.62 -2.86
C ASP A 29 11.32 -5.51 -3.94
N ASP A 30 12.45 -5.06 -4.50
CA ASP A 30 13.19 -5.72 -5.59
C ASP A 30 12.37 -5.92 -6.88
N ARG A 31 11.33 -5.10 -7.08
CA ARG A 31 10.44 -5.13 -8.24
C ARG A 31 10.17 -3.74 -8.79
N PRO A 32 9.76 -3.62 -10.08
CA PRO A 32 9.38 -2.32 -10.65
C PRO A 32 8.28 -1.64 -9.82
N ALA A 33 8.49 -0.37 -9.43
CA ALA A 33 7.55 0.37 -8.59
C ALA A 33 6.15 0.49 -9.24
N LEU A 34 6.07 0.58 -10.57
CA LEU A 34 4.79 0.55 -11.28
C LEU A 34 3.99 -0.73 -11.01
N ALA A 35 4.67 -1.87 -10.89
CA ALA A 35 4.03 -3.14 -10.62
C ALA A 35 3.44 -3.20 -9.20
N HIS A 36 4.07 -2.53 -8.22
CA HIS A 36 3.52 -2.34 -6.87
C HIS A 36 2.23 -1.54 -6.94
N ALA A 37 2.28 -0.30 -7.45
CA ALA A 37 1.12 0.58 -7.55
C ALA A 37 -0.05 -0.05 -8.34
N ALA A 38 0.24 -0.78 -9.43
CA ALA A 38 -0.78 -1.49 -10.19
C ALA A 38 -1.42 -2.64 -9.40
N ARG A 39 -0.65 -3.38 -8.60
CA ARG A 39 -1.18 -4.43 -7.71
C ARG A 39 -2.09 -3.84 -6.65
N VAL A 40 -1.70 -2.72 -6.02
CA VAL A 40 -2.55 -2.03 -5.04
C VAL A 40 -3.90 -1.66 -5.66
N ALA A 41 -3.90 -1.05 -6.85
CA ALA A 41 -5.13 -0.71 -7.57
C ALA A 41 -5.99 -1.95 -7.95
N VAL A 42 -5.36 -3.07 -8.28
CA VAL A 42 -6.05 -4.34 -8.55
C VAL A 42 -6.65 -4.93 -7.28
N THR A 43 -5.89 -4.98 -6.18
CA THR A 43 -6.36 -5.46 -4.88
C THR A 43 -7.59 -4.67 -4.40
N ILE A 44 -7.60 -3.34 -4.57
CA ILE A 44 -8.80 -2.54 -4.29
C ILE A 44 -9.98 -2.98 -5.16
N GLY A 45 -9.78 -3.16 -6.46
CA GLY A 45 -10.86 -3.56 -7.38
C GLY A 45 -11.39 -4.99 -7.14
N GLU A 46 -10.52 -5.90 -6.67
CA GLU A 46 -10.89 -7.28 -6.33
C GLU A 46 -11.75 -7.34 -5.06
N HIS A 47 -11.37 -6.60 -4.02
CA HIS A 47 -12.08 -6.58 -2.74
C HIS A 47 -13.25 -5.59 -2.69
N HIS A 48 -13.18 -4.51 -3.47
CA HIS A 48 -14.21 -3.49 -3.58
C HIS A 48 -14.48 -3.12 -5.05
N PRO A 49 -15.25 -3.94 -5.80
CA PRO A 49 -15.55 -3.67 -7.21
C PRO A 49 -16.26 -2.34 -7.48
N ALA A 50 -16.93 -1.77 -6.46
CA ALA A 50 -17.60 -0.48 -6.52
C ALA A 50 -16.67 0.72 -6.21
N ALA A 51 -15.37 0.49 -5.96
CA ALA A 51 -14.42 1.55 -5.68
C ALA A 51 -14.39 2.58 -6.81
N GLY A 52 -14.58 3.86 -6.44
CA GLY A 52 -14.63 4.94 -7.41
C GLY A 52 -13.28 5.17 -8.12
N PRO A 53 -13.29 5.75 -9.34
CA PRO A 53 -12.09 5.97 -10.13
C PRO A 53 -11.05 6.87 -9.46
N ARG A 54 -11.46 7.71 -8.50
CA ARG A 54 -10.54 8.55 -7.70
C ARG A 54 -9.66 7.72 -6.77
N VAL A 55 -10.23 6.71 -6.11
CA VAL A 55 -9.48 5.80 -5.23
C VAL A 55 -8.49 4.97 -6.05
N ILE A 56 -8.93 4.43 -7.19
CA ILE A 56 -8.05 3.68 -8.10
C ILE A 56 -6.92 4.58 -8.64
N ALA A 57 -7.22 5.83 -8.99
CA ALA A 57 -6.20 6.79 -9.42
C ALA A 57 -5.21 7.13 -8.29
N ALA A 58 -5.70 7.32 -7.06
CA ALA A 58 -4.85 7.52 -5.88
C ALA A 58 -3.96 6.30 -5.62
N ALA A 59 -4.49 5.07 -5.75
CA ALA A 59 -3.70 3.84 -5.63
C ALA A 59 -2.54 3.76 -6.62
N LEU A 60 -2.78 4.15 -7.87
CA LEU A 60 -1.73 4.17 -8.90
C LEU A 60 -0.64 5.22 -8.63
N LEU A 61 -0.92 6.22 -7.79
CA LEU A 61 -0.07 7.39 -7.55
C LEU A 61 0.32 7.55 -6.07
N HIS A 62 0.05 6.56 -5.21
CA HIS A 62 0.22 6.73 -3.77
C HIS A 62 1.69 6.99 -3.38
N ASP A 63 2.65 6.36 -4.06
CA ASP A 63 4.08 6.59 -3.89
C ASP A 63 4.62 7.80 -4.70
N ALA A 64 3.74 8.62 -5.29
CA ALA A 64 4.16 9.80 -6.04
C ALA A 64 5.07 10.75 -5.25
N PRO A 65 4.88 10.99 -3.94
CA PRO A 65 5.80 11.82 -3.17
C PRO A 65 7.25 11.35 -3.20
N GLU A 66 7.49 10.04 -3.34
CA GLU A 66 8.82 9.45 -3.44
C GLU A 66 9.37 9.48 -4.89
N PHE A 67 8.51 9.27 -5.89
CA PHE A 67 8.96 9.04 -7.28
C PHE A 67 8.76 10.21 -8.24
N ALA A 68 8.01 11.24 -7.86
CA ALA A 68 7.83 12.39 -8.72
C ALA A 68 9.17 13.11 -8.95
N PRO A 69 9.44 13.59 -10.19
CA PRO A 69 10.66 14.34 -10.47
C PRO A 69 10.72 15.66 -9.69
N ALA A 70 11.85 15.91 -9.02
CA ALA A 70 12.11 17.14 -8.26
C ALA A 70 12.33 18.37 -9.16
N PRO A 71 12.00 19.60 -8.72
CA PRO A 71 10.90 20.01 -7.87
C PRO A 71 9.74 20.51 -8.75
N ARG A 72 8.66 19.73 -8.84
CA ARG A 72 7.34 20.23 -9.20
C ARG A 72 6.57 20.45 -7.91
N ASP A 73 5.79 21.52 -7.85
CA ASP A 73 4.73 21.66 -6.84
C ASP A 73 3.75 20.48 -7.01
N LEU A 74 4.03 19.40 -6.27
CA LEU A 74 3.33 18.12 -6.40
C LEU A 74 1.85 18.29 -6.06
N ASP A 75 1.54 19.06 -5.02
CA ASP A 75 0.16 19.32 -4.61
C ASP A 75 -0.61 20.03 -5.71
N ARG A 76 -0.04 21.11 -6.28
CA ARG A 76 -0.67 21.81 -7.40
C ARG A 76 -0.84 20.92 -8.61
N PHE A 77 0.15 20.09 -8.94
CA PHE A 77 0.04 19.14 -10.04
C PHE A 77 -1.09 18.12 -9.80
N LEU A 78 -1.15 17.54 -8.60
CA LEU A 78 -2.15 16.54 -8.23
C LEU A 78 -3.56 17.14 -8.24
N THR A 79 -3.76 18.30 -7.61
CA THR A 79 -5.05 19.00 -7.64
C THR A 79 -5.46 19.35 -9.06
N ALA A 80 -4.57 19.95 -9.87
CA ALA A 80 -4.92 20.38 -11.22
C ALA A 80 -5.27 19.21 -12.16
N ARG A 81 -4.63 18.05 -11.99
CA ARG A 81 -4.74 16.93 -12.95
C ARG A 81 -5.68 15.81 -12.50
N PHE A 82 -5.86 15.64 -11.19
CA PHE A 82 -6.63 14.55 -10.61
C PHE A 82 -7.71 15.01 -9.61
N GLY A 83 -7.66 16.27 -9.18
CA GLY A 83 -8.60 16.86 -8.23
C GLY A 83 -8.19 16.67 -6.78
N ASP A 84 -8.81 17.45 -5.89
CA ASP A 84 -8.41 17.55 -4.48
C ASP A 84 -8.50 16.23 -3.72
N GLU A 85 -9.51 15.41 -4.02
CA GLU A 85 -9.67 14.13 -3.35
C GLU A 85 -8.49 13.18 -3.62
N VAL A 86 -7.97 13.13 -4.86
CA VAL A 86 -6.82 12.28 -5.18
C VAL A 86 -5.56 12.81 -4.48
N ARG A 87 -5.36 14.13 -4.49
CA ARG A 87 -4.26 14.76 -3.73
C ARG A 87 -4.34 14.43 -2.24
N ARG A 88 -5.54 14.57 -1.64
CA ARG A 88 -5.79 14.30 -0.22
C ARG A 88 -5.44 12.88 0.15
N LEU A 89 -5.86 11.90 -0.65
CA LEU A 89 -5.54 10.49 -0.43
C LEU A 89 -4.03 10.20 -0.54
N ILE A 90 -3.35 10.77 -1.55
CA ILE A 90 -1.90 10.60 -1.72
C ILE A 90 -1.14 11.20 -0.53
N ARG A 91 -1.55 12.38 -0.03
CA ARG A 91 -0.94 12.97 1.18
C ARG A 91 -1.28 12.18 2.45
N GLY A 92 -2.47 11.59 2.53
CA GLY A 92 -2.81 10.67 3.62
C GLY A 92 -1.88 9.45 3.65
N MET A 93 -1.63 8.83 2.50
CA MET A 93 -0.68 7.73 2.35
C MET A 93 0.75 8.15 2.69
N GLN A 94 1.17 9.33 2.23
CA GLN A 94 2.49 9.85 2.58
C GLN A 94 2.65 10.02 4.09
N THR A 95 1.68 10.61 4.78
CA THR A 95 1.72 10.76 6.25
C THR A 95 1.84 9.41 6.94
N GLU A 96 1.13 8.39 6.44
CA GLU A 96 1.24 7.03 6.96
C GLU A 96 2.64 6.45 6.74
N HIS A 97 3.17 6.52 5.52
CA HIS A 97 4.52 6.03 5.18
C HIS A 97 5.61 6.74 6.01
N ASP A 98 5.51 8.06 6.11
CA ASP A 98 6.38 8.90 6.93
C ASP A 98 6.35 8.50 8.41
N ALA A 99 5.17 8.13 8.94
CA ALA A 99 5.03 7.64 10.32
C ALA A 99 5.67 6.26 10.50
N LEU A 100 5.49 5.34 9.54
CA LEU A 100 6.13 4.03 9.57
C LEU A 100 7.66 4.12 9.53
N ASP A 101 8.20 5.00 8.69
CA ASP A 101 9.64 5.22 8.59
C ASP A 101 10.23 5.78 9.89
N ARG A 102 9.46 6.57 10.63
CA ARG A 102 9.84 7.09 11.96
C ARG A 102 9.44 6.19 13.13
N MET A 103 8.81 5.04 12.87
CA MET A 103 8.27 4.14 13.89
C MET A 103 7.28 4.84 14.84
N GLU A 104 6.50 5.78 14.31
CA GLU A 104 5.46 6.52 15.02
C GLU A 104 4.09 5.83 14.88
N PRO A 105 3.16 6.03 15.85
CA PRO A 105 1.81 5.48 15.73
C PRO A 105 1.07 6.04 14.50
N ILE A 106 0.58 5.17 13.62
CA ILE A 106 -0.34 5.56 12.57
C ILE A 106 -1.71 5.91 13.18
N LEU A 107 -2.17 7.13 12.92
CA LEU A 107 -3.53 7.57 13.21
C LEU A 107 -4.35 7.65 11.91
N LEU A 108 -4.81 6.49 11.43
CA LEU A 108 -5.79 6.44 10.33
C LEU A 108 -7.17 6.81 10.89
N ASP A 109 -7.79 7.87 10.36
CA ASP A 109 -9.20 8.16 10.65
C ASP A 109 -10.06 7.07 10.00
N THR A 110 -10.60 6.17 10.81
CA THR A 110 -11.39 5.03 10.34
C THR A 110 -12.69 5.44 9.65
N ARG A 111 -13.11 6.71 9.79
CA ARG A 111 -14.25 7.28 9.06
C ARG A 111 -13.90 7.66 7.62
N ASP A 112 -12.63 7.78 7.29
CA ASP A 112 -12.13 8.05 5.94
C ASP A 112 -11.98 6.75 5.15
N ALA A 113 -13.13 6.13 4.83
CA ALA A 113 -13.16 4.83 4.15
C ALA A 113 -12.28 4.74 2.89
N PRO A 114 -12.19 5.77 2.01
CA PRO A 114 -11.28 5.75 0.87
C PRO A 114 -9.79 5.63 1.24
N LEU A 115 -9.33 6.33 2.28
CA LEU A 115 -7.94 6.27 2.72
C LEU A 115 -7.64 4.93 3.40
N VAL A 116 -8.53 4.46 4.26
CA VAL A 116 -8.38 3.15 4.93
C VAL A 116 -8.32 2.02 3.91
N LEU A 117 -9.17 2.07 2.87
CA LEU A 117 -9.17 1.12 1.76
C LEU A 117 -7.83 1.12 1.02
N LEU A 118 -7.30 2.31 0.72
CA LEU A 118 -6.02 2.45 0.04
C LEU A 118 -4.85 1.92 0.88
N SER A 119 -4.78 2.34 2.14
CA SER A 119 -3.78 1.90 3.11
C SER A 119 -3.77 0.38 3.29
N THR A 120 -4.96 -0.21 3.46
CA THR A 120 -5.10 -1.66 3.64
C THR A 120 -4.63 -2.41 2.38
N ALA A 121 -4.91 -1.90 1.18
CA ALA A 121 -4.48 -2.53 -0.07
C ALA A 121 -2.96 -2.49 -0.23
N ASP A 122 -2.34 -1.34 0.09
CA ASP A 122 -0.90 -1.17 0.09
C ASP A 122 -0.23 -2.22 1.01
N LYS A 123 -0.71 -2.33 2.25
CA LYS A 123 -0.18 -3.31 3.23
C LYS A 123 -0.36 -4.75 2.78
N ILE A 124 -1.52 -5.13 2.22
CA ILE A 124 -1.72 -6.47 1.64
C ILE A 124 -0.66 -6.77 0.58
N VAL A 125 -0.41 -5.83 -0.33
CA VAL A 125 0.55 -6.03 -1.44
C VAL A 125 1.99 -6.07 -0.92
N ALA A 126 2.39 -5.14 -0.07
CA ALA A 126 3.74 -5.04 0.49
C ALA A 126 4.08 -6.28 1.34
N LEU A 127 3.21 -6.66 2.27
CA LEU A 127 3.45 -7.79 3.17
C LEU A 127 3.43 -9.15 2.43
N ASN A 128 2.57 -9.31 1.41
CA ASN A 128 2.65 -10.49 0.55
C ASN A 128 3.93 -10.53 -0.28
N SER A 129 4.38 -9.38 -0.80
CA SER A 129 5.64 -9.28 -1.55
C SER A 129 6.82 -9.75 -0.69
N LEU A 130 6.81 -9.33 0.57
CA LEU A 130 7.78 -9.69 1.58
C LEU A 130 7.78 -11.17 1.93
N LEU A 131 6.62 -11.77 2.23
CA LEU A 131 6.50 -13.22 2.48
C LEU A 131 7.02 -14.02 1.29
N ARG A 132 6.64 -13.63 0.07
CA ARG A 132 7.12 -14.30 -1.14
C ARG A 132 8.65 -14.20 -1.28
N ARG A 133 9.26 -13.04 -0.96
CA ARG A 133 10.73 -12.89 -1.00
C ARG A 133 11.41 -13.74 0.08
N ALA A 134 10.84 -13.83 1.27
CA ALA A 134 11.35 -14.69 2.33
C ALA A 134 11.39 -16.16 1.86
N HIS A 135 10.33 -16.64 1.22
CA HIS A 135 10.30 -17.99 0.65
C HIS A 135 11.32 -18.18 -0.48
N LEU A 136 11.47 -17.22 -1.38
CA LEU A 136 12.43 -17.31 -2.48
C LEU A 136 13.90 -17.25 -2.03
N ALA A 137 14.17 -16.62 -0.88
CA ALA A 137 15.51 -16.59 -0.31
C ALA A 137 15.96 -17.95 0.25
N GLY A 138 15.04 -18.91 0.45
CA GLY A 138 15.34 -20.25 0.95
C GLY A 138 15.56 -20.34 2.46
N ASP A 139 15.86 -19.23 3.13
CA ASP A 139 15.96 -19.12 4.60
C ASP A 139 15.07 -17.98 5.11
N VAL A 140 13.82 -18.34 5.43
CA VAL A 140 12.79 -17.42 5.91
C VAL A 140 13.19 -16.78 7.24
N LEU A 141 13.78 -17.55 8.14
CA LEU A 141 14.14 -17.08 9.47
C LEU A 141 15.24 -16.02 9.40
N ASN A 142 16.34 -16.32 8.69
CA ASN A 142 17.42 -15.35 8.50
C ASN A 142 16.95 -14.13 7.69
N PHE A 143 16.06 -14.33 6.71
CA PHE A 143 15.47 -13.23 5.96
C PHE A 143 14.78 -12.22 6.89
N PHE A 144 14.02 -12.68 7.88
CA PHE A 144 13.38 -11.78 8.84
C PHE A 144 14.33 -11.29 9.95
N ALA A 145 15.31 -12.10 10.37
CA ALA A 145 16.26 -11.72 11.42
C ALA A 145 17.02 -10.43 11.10
N VAL A 146 17.39 -10.21 9.83
CA VAL A 146 18.07 -8.98 9.38
C VAL A 146 17.12 -7.80 9.11
N ARG A 147 15.81 -7.98 9.32
CA ARG A 147 14.74 -6.99 9.08
C ARG A 147 13.98 -6.66 10.36
N LYS A 148 14.70 -6.45 11.47
CA LYS A 148 14.13 -6.17 12.79
C LYS A 148 13.09 -5.03 12.81
N PRO A 149 13.27 -3.87 12.14
CA PRO A 149 12.27 -2.80 12.16
C PRO A 149 10.88 -3.23 11.70
N LEU A 150 10.82 -4.14 10.72
CA LEU A 150 9.55 -4.70 10.26
C LEU A 150 8.91 -5.59 11.32
N ILE A 151 9.70 -6.44 12.01
CA ILE A 151 9.17 -7.30 13.07
C ILE A 151 8.54 -6.43 14.17
N ASP A 152 9.20 -5.33 14.52
CA ASP A 152 8.72 -4.37 15.52
C ASP A 152 7.40 -3.69 15.08
N LEU A 153 7.11 -3.61 13.77
CA LEU A 153 5.86 -3.07 13.22
C LEU A 153 4.72 -4.09 13.14
N LEU A 154 4.94 -5.39 13.34
CA LEU A 154 3.87 -6.40 13.17
C LEU A 154 2.71 -6.19 14.15
N ASP A 155 3.01 -5.87 15.41
CA ASP A 155 1.99 -5.56 16.41
C ASP A 155 1.21 -4.30 16.04
N HIS A 156 1.90 -3.31 15.46
CA HIS A 156 1.28 -2.09 14.97
C HIS A 156 0.32 -2.39 13.80
N PHE A 157 0.74 -3.16 12.80
CA PHE A 157 -0.13 -3.57 11.69
C PHE A 157 -1.34 -4.36 12.16
N ARG A 158 -1.19 -5.21 13.18
CA ARG A 158 -2.30 -5.95 13.79
C ARG A 158 -3.29 -5.01 14.48
N ALA A 159 -2.80 -4.02 15.23
CA ALA A 159 -3.66 -3.01 15.85
C ALA A 159 -4.42 -2.19 14.80
N CYS A 160 -3.75 -1.76 13.72
CA CYS A 160 -4.39 -1.07 12.60
C CYS A 160 -5.44 -1.94 11.90
N GLN A 161 -5.12 -3.22 11.63
CA GLN A 161 -6.07 -4.15 11.02
C GLN A 161 -7.33 -4.32 11.88
N GLN A 162 -7.19 -4.42 13.20
CA GLN A 162 -8.34 -4.51 14.12
C GLN A 162 -9.14 -3.20 14.18
N ALA A 163 -8.47 -2.05 14.23
CA ALA A 163 -9.13 -0.75 14.29
C ALA A 163 -9.94 -0.42 13.03
N THR A 164 -9.56 -1.00 11.88
CA THR A 164 -10.20 -0.78 10.57
C THR A 164 -11.32 -1.79 10.26
N LEU A 165 -11.65 -2.69 11.20
CA LEU A 165 -12.77 -3.61 11.05
C LEU A 165 -14.09 -2.85 10.84
N GLY A 166 -14.80 -3.21 9.77
CA GLY A 166 -16.03 -2.54 9.35
C GLY A 166 -15.84 -1.27 8.52
N ALA A 167 -14.62 -0.73 8.46
CA ALA A 167 -14.28 0.40 7.58
C ALA A 167 -13.83 -0.05 6.17
N VAL A 168 -13.43 -1.32 6.01
CA VAL A 168 -13.08 -1.96 4.73
C VAL A 168 -13.96 -3.20 4.47
N PRO A 169 -14.05 -3.66 3.20
CA PRO A 169 -14.75 -4.90 2.89
C PRO A 169 -14.23 -6.08 3.74
N PRO A 170 -15.11 -6.96 4.25
CA PRO A 170 -14.69 -8.08 5.10
C PRO A 170 -13.63 -8.98 4.46
N THR A 171 -13.74 -9.25 3.16
CA THR A 171 -12.76 -10.07 2.42
C THR A 171 -11.36 -9.47 2.44
N MET A 172 -11.25 -8.14 2.45
CA MET A 172 -9.99 -7.44 2.49
C MET A 172 -9.36 -7.48 3.88
N SER A 173 -10.19 -7.30 4.91
CA SER A 173 -9.74 -7.44 6.30
C SER A 173 -9.25 -8.86 6.56
N THR A 174 -9.96 -9.89 6.07
CA THR A 174 -9.52 -11.29 6.18
C THR A 174 -8.20 -11.50 5.46
N ALA A 175 -8.04 -10.98 4.23
CA ALA A 175 -6.79 -11.11 3.49
C ALA A 175 -5.59 -10.51 4.24
N LEU A 176 -5.75 -9.32 4.86
CA LEU A 176 -4.68 -8.74 5.67
C LEU A 176 -4.41 -9.57 6.94
N ALA A 177 -5.45 -10.05 7.61
CA ALA A 177 -5.31 -10.87 8.82
C ALA A 177 -4.56 -12.18 8.54
N ASP A 178 -4.84 -12.86 7.43
CA ASP A 178 -4.18 -14.11 7.04
C ASP A 178 -2.67 -13.90 6.78
N ILE A 179 -2.32 -12.78 6.13
CA ILE A 179 -0.92 -12.39 5.89
C ILE A 179 -0.19 -12.12 7.21
N LEU A 180 -0.81 -11.36 8.12
CA LEU A 180 -0.24 -11.06 9.43
C LEU A 180 -0.06 -12.32 10.28
N ASN A 181 -1.01 -13.25 10.25
CA ASN A 181 -0.89 -14.54 10.94
C ASN A 181 0.27 -15.38 10.38
N THR A 182 0.47 -15.35 9.06
CA THR A 182 1.59 -16.03 8.41
C THR A 182 2.93 -15.40 8.81
N LEU A 183 3.01 -14.07 8.86
CA LEU A 183 4.20 -13.34 9.31
C LEU A 183 4.51 -13.62 10.79
N ASP A 184 3.52 -13.61 11.67
CA ASP A 184 3.71 -13.94 13.08
C ASP A 184 4.23 -15.37 13.27
N THR A 185 3.69 -16.33 12.50
CA THR A 185 4.19 -17.71 12.53
C THR A 185 5.65 -17.77 12.09
N ALA A 186 5.99 -17.12 10.97
CA ALA A 186 7.34 -17.11 10.40
C ALA A 186 8.38 -16.41 11.28
N THR A 187 7.96 -15.47 12.12
CA THR A 187 8.84 -14.64 12.97
C THR A 187 8.76 -15.00 14.46
N SER A 188 7.92 -15.95 14.86
CA SER A 188 7.64 -16.31 16.25
C SER A 188 8.90 -16.57 17.09
N SER A 189 9.88 -17.30 16.56
CA SER A 189 11.15 -17.58 17.25
C SER A 189 12.09 -16.38 17.36
N LEU A 190 11.93 -15.37 16.51
CA LEU A 190 12.70 -14.12 16.57
C LEU A 190 12.15 -13.15 17.62
N ARG A 191 10.84 -13.23 17.89
CA ARG A 191 10.16 -12.39 18.89
C ARG A 191 10.38 -12.88 20.33
N THR A 192 10.65 -14.16 20.53
CA THR A 192 10.91 -14.76 21.86
C THR A 192 12.37 -14.70 22.30
N SER A 193 13.28 -14.34 21.41
CA SER A 193 14.74 -14.31 21.64
C SER A 193 15.28 -12.90 21.91
N GLY A 194 14.39 -11.93 22.20
CA GLY A 194 14.71 -10.52 22.45
C GLY A 194 14.63 -10.14 23.91
#